data_AF-A0A7V7G2X0-F1
#
_entry.id   AF-A0A7V7G2X0-F1
#
_cell.length_a   1.000
_cell.length_b   1.000
_cell.length_c   1.000
_cell.angle_alpha   90.00
_cell.angle_beta   90.00
_cell.angle_gamma   90.00
#
_symmetry.space_group_name_H-M   'P 1'
#
loop_
_entity.id
_entity.type
_entity.pdbx_description
1 polymer ?
#
loop_
_entity_poly.entity_id
_entity_poly.type
_entity_poly.pdbx_seq_one_letter_code
_entity_poly.pdbx_strand_id
1 'polypeptide(L)'
;MSQVTLQQFYIPEEQSIYLLSHDDARKLKEWVALCQAQLEQLGYRNIELIGKGAYGFVFAGIAGHDEEYVFKFTRVNLPQQLQDRLEEEAFMLEQVEHSRVPRLIAFQRVRNQSILVMQRAPGINLEEVSLREGRLSPRLVVRIADQLADILRSLRRESGPAGRPIVHGDIKPSNLVFDAGREAVALIDWGSSVFAQLDANRQFVSANVMELMSDNLQQTNARLGDVYFIGEEQLNGALSSPRFDEQGAAGTLYALASAQSCRFGHRAIPATSLGLPMEFARMLDGMLDPDPGVRMRAGDHFIREMPRLARVVMLDLPETPETALVPTWVRPSPREIDTVVYSSRKAFLREEGGRETLNDVNDVQLDRYYKNFMQGMGETEKAFLAAVSRLGRYPVVGGLAVRWEADGVYIDTSLNLHVSRLRPAFVAAVNNMVNLARAIYRQGIFKSCLFNARDTLHLDRESPTHPFVIEPGMRLRYEVSAVPELEDRSRLHSYFEDGPDPEEFLVLPEPIITSLEALNEIHHTGMIIFEALPQHLKIHSYYRLLDPSREAEFRRRLEDILDAVGLIEGLGVSGFMKMPYKDTRFFAHVERQPERYYPRNPREERRHDDARG
;
A
#
# COMPACT_ATOMS: atom_id res chain seq x y z
N MET A 1 32.33 18.23 -11.45
CA MET A 1 31.42 17.13 -11.86
C MET A 1 30.42 16.95 -10.75
N SER A 2 29.24 17.55 -10.92
CA SER A 2 28.13 17.53 -9.99
C SER A 2 27.50 16.13 -9.96
N GLN A 3 27.51 15.49 -8.80
CA GLN A 3 26.75 14.25 -8.57
C GLN A 3 25.26 14.56 -8.72
N VAL A 4 24.62 13.90 -9.69
CA VAL A 4 23.19 14.01 -9.95
C VAL A 4 22.46 13.23 -8.87
N THR A 5 21.79 13.96 -7.97
CA THR A 5 20.97 13.44 -6.89
C THR A 5 19.66 12.93 -7.48
N LEU A 6 19.42 11.62 -7.39
CA LEU A 6 18.16 10.97 -7.78
C LEU A 6 17.00 11.51 -6.94
N GLN A 7 16.17 12.38 -7.51
CA GLN A 7 14.94 12.86 -6.89
C GLN A 7 13.75 12.60 -7.81
N GLN A 8 13.19 11.40 -7.67
CA GLN A 8 11.76 11.06 -7.80
C GLN A 8 11.67 9.54 -7.76
N PHE A 9 11.25 8.99 -6.62
CA PHE A 9 10.91 7.57 -6.59
C PHE A 9 9.40 7.41 -6.66
N TYR A 10 9.03 6.63 -7.65
CA TYR A 10 7.83 5.83 -7.67
C TYR A 10 7.72 5.02 -6.37
N ILE A 11 6.56 5.05 -5.71
CA ILE A 11 6.30 4.25 -4.50
C ILE A 11 6.02 2.81 -4.95
N PRO A 12 6.93 1.84 -4.74
CA PRO A 12 6.74 0.49 -5.23
C PRO A 12 6.37 -0.40 -4.04
N GLU A 13 5.07 -0.47 -3.73
CA GLU A 13 4.55 -1.65 -3.06
C GLU A 13 4.09 -2.60 -4.16
N GLU A 14 4.91 -3.63 -4.39
CA GLU A 14 4.70 -4.68 -5.39
C GLU A 14 4.64 -4.16 -6.84
N GLN A 15 5.81 -3.81 -7.41
CA GLN A 15 5.90 -3.55 -8.84
C GLN A 15 5.28 -4.71 -9.63
N SER A 16 4.26 -4.39 -10.43
CA SER A 16 3.77 -5.29 -11.46
C SER A 16 4.95 -5.75 -12.33
N ILE A 17 4.98 -7.04 -12.69
CA ILE A 17 6.03 -7.60 -13.56
C ILE A 17 6.17 -6.83 -14.88
N TYR A 18 5.08 -6.18 -15.33
CA TYR A 18 5.02 -5.37 -16.54
C TYR A 18 5.71 -4.01 -16.40
N LEU A 19 6.20 -3.64 -15.21
CA LEU A 19 7.02 -2.45 -14.98
C LEU A 19 8.51 -2.74 -14.92
N LEU A 20 8.89 -4.03 -14.88
CA LEU A 20 10.29 -4.45 -14.93
C LEU A 20 10.83 -4.34 -16.35
N SER A 21 12.14 -4.19 -16.47
CA SER A 21 12.83 -4.36 -17.76
C SER A 21 12.55 -5.77 -18.30
N HIS A 22 12.61 -5.93 -19.62
CA HIS A 22 12.44 -7.25 -20.27
C HIS A 22 13.40 -8.30 -19.69
N ASP A 23 14.64 -7.90 -19.40
CA ASP A 23 15.66 -8.79 -18.83
C ASP A 23 15.34 -9.21 -17.39
N ASP A 24 14.87 -8.30 -16.54
CA ASP A 24 14.54 -8.62 -15.15
C ASP A 24 13.28 -9.47 -15.06
N ALA A 25 12.28 -9.21 -15.91
CA ALA A 25 11.08 -10.03 -16.00
C ALA A 25 11.40 -11.47 -16.45
N ARG A 26 12.34 -11.65 -17.39
CA ARG A 26 12.81 -12.97 -17.83
C ARG A 26 13.55 -13.71 -16.71
N LYS A 27 14.54 -13.08 -16.08
CA LYS A 27 15.31 -13.68 -14.97
C LYS A 27 14.41 -14.12 -13.83
N LEU A 28 13.39 -13.32 -13.50
CA LEU A 28 12.40 -13.64 -12.49
C LEU A 28 11.62 -14.93 -12.83
N LYS A 29 11.11 -15.04 -14.06
CA LYS A 29 10.36 -16.23 -14.52
C LYS A 29 11.22 -17.49 -14.49
N GLU A 30 12.46 -17.41 -14.98
CA GLU A 30 13.39 -18.53 -14.97
C GLU A 30 13.70 -19.01 -13.55
N TRP A 31 13.89 -18.07 -12.62
CA TRP A 31 14.18 -18.38 -11.22
C TRP A 31 12.97 -19.02 -10.51
N VAL A 32 11.76 -18.52 -10.76
CA VAL A 32 10.52 -19.13 -10.22
C VAL A 32 10.36 -20.57 -10.69
N ALA A 33 10.59 -20.84 -11.97
CA ALA A 33 10.54 -22.18 -12.53
C ALA A 33 11.60 -23.12 -11.92
N LEU A 34 12.80 -22.61 -11.66
CA LEU A 34 13.87 -23.37 -10.99
C LEU A 34 13.46 -23.80 -9.58
N CYS A 35 12.91 -22.87 -8.79
CA CYS A 35 12.47 -23.18 -7.42
C CYS A 35 11.30 -24.15 -7.39
N GLN A 36 10.34 -24.02 -8.31
CA GLN A 36 9.26 -24.99 -8.47
C GLN A 36 9.81 -26.39 -8.75
N ALA A 37 10.70 -26.54 -9.74
CA ALA A 37 11.29 -27.83 -10.07
C ALA A 37 12.10 -28.45 -8.91
N GLN A 38 12.82 -27.64 -8.13
CA GLN A 38 13.54 -28.12 -6.94
C GLN A 38 12.59 -28.61 -5.85
N LEU A 39 11.52 -27.88 -5.57
CA LEU A 39 10.51 -28.30 -4.59
C LEU A 39 9.77 -29.57 -5.05
N GLU A 40 9.50 -29.73 -6.35
CA GLU A 40 8.94 -30.97 -6.91
C GLU A 40 9.88 -32.16 -6.72
N GLN A 41 11.18 -31.99 -6.96
CA GLN A 41 12.19 -33.03 -6.73
C GLN A 41 12.31 -33.43 -5.25
N LEU A 42 12.00 -32.51 -4.34
CA LEU A 42 11.95 -32.76 -2.89
C LEU A 42 10.64 -33.43 -2.45
N GLY A 43 9.72 -33.72 -3.39
CA GLY A 43 8.47 -34.44 -3.12
C GLY A 43 7.28 -33.54 -2.78
N TYR A 44 7.40 -32.22 -2.97
CA TYR A 44 6.28 -31.30 -2.81
C TYR A 44 5.47 -31.17 -4.11
N ARG A 45 4.17 -30.90 -3.98
CA ARG A 45 3.24 -30.72 -5.11
C ARG A 45 2.44 -29.43 -4.95
N ASN A 46 1.76 -29.01 -6.03
CA ASN A 46 0.95 -27.79 -6.09
C ASN A 46 1.74 -26.54 -5.65
N ILE A 47 2.93 -26.36 -6.22
CA ILE A 47 3.83 -25.28 -5.79
C ILE A 47 3.41 -23.95 -6.41
N GLU A 48 3.14 -22.98 -5.55
CA GLU A 48 2.67 -21.65 -5.91
C GLU A 48 3.62 -20.60 -5.36
N LEU A 49 3.98 -19.60 -6.16
CA LEU A 49 4.65 -18.40 -5.66
C LEU A 49 3.60 -17.52 -4.96
N ILE A 50 3.69 -17.39 -3.64
CA ILE A 50 2.73 -16.64 -2.81
C ILE A 50 3.26 -15.28 -2.35
N GLY A 51 4.54 -14.98 -2.57
CA GLY A 51 5.10 -13.69 -2.19
C GLY A 51 6.46 -13.41 -2.84
N LYS A 52 6.73 -12.13 -3.11
CA LYS A 52 8.00 -11.64 -3.67
C LYS A 52 8.44 -10.38 -2.91
N GLY A 53 9.65 -10.40 -2.38
CA GLY A 53 10.22 -9.26 -1.65
C GLY A 53 11.62 -8.86 -2.14
N ALA A 54 12.17 -7.84 -1.50
CA ALA A 54 13.55 -7.40 -1.71
C ALA A 54 14.56 -8.48 -1.32
N TYR A 55 14.27 -9.22 -0.25
CA TYR A 55 15.17 -10.22 0.34
C TYR A 55 15.02 -11.63 -0.24
N GLY A 56 13.93 -11.90 -0.98
CA GLY A 56 13.63 -13.27 -1.34
C GLY A 56 12.28 -13.52 -2.00
N PHE A 57 11.96 -14.80 -2.07
CA PHE A 57 10.73 -15.33 -2.65
C PHE A 57 10.08 -16.31 -1.70
N VAL A 58 8.75 -16.34 -1.70
CA VAL A 58 7.96 -17.17 -0.80
C VAL A 58 7.06 -18.08 -1.64
N PHE A 59 7.17 -19.38 -1.44
CA PHE A 59 6.36 -20.38 -2.11
C PHE A 59 5.49 -21.14 -1.11
N ALA A 60 4.33 -21.61 -1.55
CA ALA A 60 3.54 -22.62 -0.87
C ALA A 60 3.68 -23.97 -1.60
N GLY A 61 3.58 -25.08 -0.88
CA GLY A 61 3.55 -26.41 -1.45
C GLY A 61 2.98 -27.44 -0.49
N ILE A 62 2.61 -28.61 -1.02
CA ILE A 62 1.92 -29.68 -0.29
C ILE A 62 2.83 -30.91 -0.24
N ALA A 63 2.99 -31.54 0.93
CA ALA A 63 3.73 -32.80 1.09
C ALA A 63 2.83 -34.04 0.96
N GLY A 64 3.42 -35.24 1.01
CA GLY A 64 2.75 -36.53 0.77
C GLY A 64 1.57 -36.88 1.71
N HIS A 65 1.38 -36.15 2.81
CA HIS A 65 0.28 -36.32 3.76
C HIS A 65 -0.76 -35.17 3.73
N ASP A 66 -0.83 -34.41 2.63
CA ASP A 66 -1.67 -33.20 2.50
C ASP A 66 -1.34 -32.09 3.52
N GLU A 67 -0.14 -32.13 4.09
CA GLU A 67 0.39 -31.05 4.91
C GLU A 67 0.90 -29.92 4.02
N GLU A 68 0.42 -28.71 4.30
CA GLU A 68 0.78 -27.51 3.56
C GLU A 68 1.91 -26.75 4.24
N TYR A 69 2.90 -26.37 3.44
CA TYR A 69 4.13 -25.72 3.88
C TYR A 69 4.38 -24.42 3.11
N VAL A 70 5.09 -23.51 3.77
CA VAL A 70 5.61 -22.28 3.18
C VAL A 70 7.13 -22.31 3.18
N PHE A 71 7.72 -21.93 2.05
CA PHE A 71 9.16 -21.92 1.79
C PHE A 71 9.61 -20.49 1.49
N LYS A 72 10.44 -19.91 2.35
CA LYS A 72 11.05 -18.60 2.15
C LYS A 72 12.50 -18.80 1.73
N PHE A 73 12.87 -18.23 0.59
CA PHE A 73 14.19 -18.36 -0.01
C PHE A 73 14.86 -17.01 -0.08
N THR A 74 16.13 -16.92 0.32
CA THR A 74 16.95 -15.74 0.02
C THR A 74 17.41 -15.75 -1.43
N ARG A 75 17.68 -14.56 -1.99
CA ARG A 75 18.36 -14.47 -3.29
C ARG A 75 19.85 -14.78 -3.12
N VAL A 76 20.39 -15.61 -3.99
CA VAL A 76 21.78 -16.11 -3.92
C VAL A 76 22.83 -15.01 -4.06
N ASN A 77 22.48 -13.90 -4.72
CA ASN A 77 23.36 -12.76 -4.95
C ASN A 77 23.35 -11.71 -3.82
N LEU A 78 22.58 -11.93 -2.74
CA LEU A 78 22.57 -10.99 -1.62
C LEU A 78 23.85 -11.13 -0.77
N PRO A 79 24.35 -10.01 -0.21
CA PRO A 79 25.41 -10.02 0.80
C PRO A 79 25.11 -10.99 1.93
N GLN A 80 26.15 -11.58 2.51
CA GLN A 80 26.04 -12.60 3.57
C GLN A 80 25.14 -12.13 4.73
N GLN A 81 25.34 -10.89 5.18
CA GLN A 81 24.54 -10.27 6.26
C GLN A 81 23.03 -10.27 5.98
N LEU A 82 22.60 -10.18 4.72
CA LEU A 82 21.19 -10.23 4.35
C LEU A 82 20.68 -11.68 4.24
N GLN A 83 21.56 -12.65 4.00
CA GLN A 83 21.21 -14.07 4.03
C GLN A 83 21.06 -14.57 5.47
N ASP A 84 21.89 -14.07 6.38
CA ASP A 84 21.87 -14.41 7.80
C ASP A 84 20.57 -13.93 8.48
N ARG A 85 19.90 -12.89 7.95
CA ARG A 85 18.58 -12.45 8.45
C ARG A 85 17.51 -13.53 8.40
N LEU A 86 17.56 -14.44 7.42
CA LEU A 86 16.58 -15.54 7.37
C LEU A 86 16.85 -16.60 8.45
N GLU A 87 18.11 -16.74 8.86
CA GLU A 87 18.50 -17.57 10.01
C GLU A 87 18.04 -16.93 11.33
N GLU A 88 18.21 -15.61 11.48
CA GLU A 88 17.67 -14.86 12.62
C GLU A 88 16.14 -14.99 12.71
N GLU A 89 15.43 -14.88 11.59
CA GLU A 89 13.97 -15.09 11.52
C GLU A 89 13.58 -16.50 11.98
N ALA A 90 14.28 -17.54 11.50
CA ALA A 90 14.04 -18.91 11.91
C ALA A 90 14.27 -19.10 13.41
N PHE A 91 15.37 -18.56 13.93
CA PHE A 91 15.71 -18.61 15.35
C PHE A 91 14.64 -17.94 16.22
N MET A 92 14.18 -16.76 15.82
CA MET A 92 13.12 -16.06 16.56
C MET A 92 11.79 -16.81 16.52
N LEU A 93 11.40 -17.36 15.37
CA LEU A 93 10.19 -18.17 15.23
C LEU A 93 10.23 -19.43 16.12
N GLU A 94 11.39 -20.07 16.25
CA GLU A 94 11.59 -21.23 17.13
C GLU A 94 11.27 -20.93 18.61
N GLN A 95 11.47 -19.67 19.04
CA GLN A 95 11.21 -19.26 20.42
C GLN A 95 9.72 -19.03 20.74
N VAL A 96 8.83 -19.15 19.74
CA VAL A 96 7.42 -18.78 19.85
C VAL A 96 6.55 -20.02 19.81
N GLU A 97 5.96 -20.36 20.96
CA GLU A 97 4.95 -21.40 21.05
C GLU A 97 3.56 -20.78 21.22
N HIS A 98 2.78 -20.73 20.14
CA HIS A 98 1.42 -20.20 20.16
C HIS A 98 0.55 -20.84 19.09
N SER A 99 -0.73 -21.09 19.39
CA SER A 99 -1.68 -21.76 18.47
C SER A 99 -1.98 -20.97 17.19
N ARG A 100 -1.73 -19.66 17.21
CA ARG A 100 -1.92 -18.72 16.09
C ARG A 100 -0.62 -18.28 15.44
N VAL A 101 0.47 -19.00 15.67
CA VAL A 101 1.76 -18.75 15.02
C VAL A 101 2.15 -20.05 14.32
N PRO A 102 2.35 -20.04 12.99
CA PRO A 102 2.74 -21.25 12.28
C PRO A 102 4.09 -21.75 12.77
N ARG A 103 4.22 -23.07 12.95
CA ARG A 103 5.44 -23.67 13.49
C ARG A 103 6.58 -23.61 12.48
N LEU A 104 7.79 -23.35 12.97
CA LEU A 104 9.01 -23.65 12.25
C LEU A 104 9.09 -25.17 12.00
N ILE A 105 9.41 -25.57 10.78
CA ILE A 105 9.58 -26.99 10.40
C ILE A 105 11.07 -27.29 10.23
N ALA A 106 11.77 -26.44 9.48
CA ALA A 106 13.21 -26.55 9.28
C ALA A 106 13.80 -25.24 8.79
N PHE A 107 15.06 -25.00 9.13
CA PHE A 107 15.91 -24.03 8.46
C PHE A 107 17.11 -24.76 7.87
N GLN A 108 17.46 -24.45 6.62
CA GLN A 108 18.53 -25.12 5.89
C GLN A 108 19.33 -24.13 5.06
N ARG A 109 20.64 -24.39 4.93
CA ARG A 109 21.53 -23.62 4.07
C ARG A 109 22.13 -24.53 3.01
N VAL A 110 21.72 -24.35 1.76
CA VAL A 110 22.13 -25.20 0.62
C VAL A 110 22.86 -24.33 -0.40
N ARG A 111 24.13 -24.65 -0.70
CA ARG A 111 24.94 -23.95 -1.73
C ARG A 111 24.89 -22.41 -1.60
N ASN A 112 24.98 -21.90 -0.37
CA ASN A 112 24.90 -20.47 -0.07
C ASN A 112 23.53 -19.80 -0.31
N GLN A 113 22.46 -20.60 -0.28
CA GLN A 113 21.08 -20.12 -0.22
C GLN A 113 20.45 -20.57 1.09
N SER A 114 19.83 -19.64 1.81
CA SER A 114 19.08 -19.92 3.03
C SER A 114 17.63 -20.24 2.68
N ILE A 115 17.10 -21.30 3.28
CA ILE A 115 15.74 -21.79 3.08
C ILE A 115 15.08 -21.96 4.45
N LEU A 116 14.01 -21.22 4.67
CA LEU A 116 13.15 -21.35 5.85
C LEU A 116 11.87 -22.10 5.44
N VAL A 117 11.57 -23.20 6.13
CA VAL A 117 10.37 -24.01 5.96
C VAL A 117 9.51 -23.88 7.20
N MET A 118 8.26 -23.47 7.02
CA MET A 118 7.28 -23.33 8.09
C MET A 118 5.93 -23.91 7.69
N GLN A 119 5.11 -24.22 8.69
CA GLN A 119 3.71 -24.61 8.47
C GLN A 119 2.96 -23.50 7.71
N ARG A 120 2.07 -23.86 6.78
CA ARG A 120 1.20 -22.87 6.13
C ARG A 120 0.02 -22.50 7.03
N ALA A 121 -0.20 -21.21 7.21
CA ALA A 121 -1.43 -20.70 7.81
C ALA A 121 -2.61 -20.82 6.81
N PRO A 122 -3.78 -21.30 7.23
CA PRO A 122 -4.94 -21.43 6.35
C PRO A 122 -5.55 -20.07 6.01
N GLY A 123 -5.88 -19.85 4.73
CA GLY A 123 -6.59 -18.66 4.25
C GLY A 123 -5.70 -17.66 3.50
N ILE A 124 -6.10 -16.38 3.51
CA ILE A 124 -5.42 -15.27 2.84
C ILE A 124 -5.10 -14.15 3.84
N ASN A 125 -4.13 -13.29 3.54
CA ASN A 125 -3.80 -12.19 4.46
C ASN A 125 -4.96 -11.17 4.59
N LEU A 126 -5.04 -10.47 5.72
CA LEU A 126 -6.11 -9.51 6.01
C LEU A 126 -6.05 -8.25 5.14
N GLU A 127 -4.90 -7.93 4.51
CA GLU A 127 -4.82 -6.85 3.53
C GLU A 127 -5.68 -7.18 2.30
N GLU A 128 -5.55 -8.40 1.76
CA GLU A 128 -6.36 -8.88 0.66
C GLU A 128 -7.84 -8.98 1.03
N VAL A 129 -8.17 -9.45 2.24
CA VAL A 129 -9.55 -9.46 2.73
C VAL A 129 -10.11 -8.04 2.74
N SER A 130 -9.37 -7.07 3.27
CA SER A 130 -9.79 -5.67 3.32
C SER A 130 -9.92 -5.02 1.93
N LEU A 131 -9.11 -5.42 0.95
CA LEU A 131 -9.27 -4.97 -0.44
C LEU A 131 -10.50 -5.59 -1.12
N ARG A 132 -10.88 -6.81 -0.75
CA ARG A 132 -12.05 -7.50 -1.30
C ARG A 132 -13.35 -7.01 -0.67
N GLU A 133 -13.37 -6.85 0.64
CA GLU A 133 -14.59 -6.57 1.43
C GLU A 133 -14.74 -5.09 1.79
N GLY A 134 -13.65 -4.32 1.80
CA GLY A 134 -13.65 -2.94 2.27
C GLY A 134 -13.49 -2.88 3.79
N ARG A 135 -14.48 -2.28 4.46
CA ARG A 135 -14.50 -2.20 5.93
C ARG A 135 -14.95 -3.54 6.47
N LEU A 136 -14.19 -4.10 7.41
CA LEU A 136 -14.62 -5.32 8.09
C LEU A 136 -15.72 -4.99 9.10
N SER A 137 -16.67 -5.91 9.28
CA SER A 137 -17.77 -5.69 10.22
C SER A 137 -17.26 -5.44 11.64
N PRO A 138 -17.91 -4.58 12.44
CA PRO A 138 -17.50 -4.32 13.82
C PRO A 138 -17.34 -5.60 14.66
N ARG A 139 -18.18 -6.62 14.42
CA ARG A 139 -18.08 -7.92 15.08
C ARG A 139 -16.78 -8.63 14.72
N LEU A 140 -16.44 -8.68 13.43
CA LEU A 140 -15.23 -9.35 12.96
C LEU A 140 -13.98 -8.62 13.46
N VAL A 141 -13.96 -7.29 13.44
CA VAL A 141 -12.84 -6.48 13.98
C VAL A 141 -12.60 -6.79 15.45
N VAL A 142 -13.65 -6.84 16.29
CA VAL A 142 -13.54 -7.18 17.72
C VAL A 142 -13.03 -8.62 17.91
N ARG A 143 -13.47 -9.56 17.07
CA ARG A 143 -12.98 -10.95 17.10
C ARG A 143 -11.51 -11.07 16.71
N ILE A 144 -11.05 -10.31 15.73
CA ILE A 144 -9.62 -10.24 15.35
C ILE A 144 -8.82 -9.59 16.49
N ALA A 145 -9.34 -8.52 17.09
CA ALA A 145 -8.71 -7.83 18.20
C ALA A 145 -8.45 -8.74 19.42
N ASP A 146 -9.39 -9.63 19.76
CA ASP A 146 -9.20 -10.58 20.86
C ASP A 146 -8.07 -11.57 20.57
N GLN A 147 -8.00 -12.06 19.34
CA GLN A 147 -6.94 -12.98 18.92
C GLN A 147 -5.57 -12.32 18.90
N LEU A 148 -5.49 -11.05 18.47
CA LEU A 148 -4.27 -10.24 18.58
C LEU A 148 -3.89 -10.02 20.04
N ALA A 149 -4.84 -9.65 20.91
CA ALA A 149 -4.58 -9.48 22.33
C ALA A 149 -4.03 -10.76 23.00
N ASP A 150 -4.50 -11.93 22.57
CA ASP A 150 -4.00 -13.23 23.03
C ASP A 150 -2.54 -13.48 22.60
N ILE A 151 -2.23 -13.22 21.33
CA ILE A 151 -0.85 -13.30 20.80
C ILE A 151 0.07 -12.35 21.57
N LEU A 152 -0.30 -11.08 21.68
CA LEU A 152 0.49 -10.06 22.37
C LEU A 152 0.72 -10.41 23.85
N ARG A 153 -0.30 -10.96 24.52
CA ARG A 153 -0.17 -11.43 25.90
C ARG A 153 0.83 -12.57 26.01
N SER A 154 0.93 -13.45 25.01
CA SER A 154 1.92 -14.52 24.97
C SER A 154 3.33 -13.95 24.78
N LEU A 155 3.53 -13.06 23.80
CA LEU A 155 4.84 -12.48 23.47
C LEU A 155 5.39 -11.57 24.59
N ARG A 156 4.52 -10.91 25.34
CA ARG A 156 4.88 -10.07 26.50
C ARG A 156 5.40 -10.86 27.70
N ARG A 157 5.22 -12.18 27.77
CA ARG A 157 5.60 -12.98 28.95
C ARG A 157 7.09 -13.30 28.98
N GLU A 158 7.72 -13.02 30.11
CA GLU A 158 9.09 -13.45 30.41
C GLU A 158 9.20 -14.95 30.66
N SER A 159 8.11 -15.59 31.09
CA SER A 159 8.06 -17.03 31.37
C SER A 159 7.86 -17.92 30.13
N GLY A 160 7.98 -17.35 28.92
CA GLY A 160 7.94 -18.11 27.67
C GLY A 160 9.22 -18.93 27.42
N PRO A 161 9.27 -19.72 26.33
CA PRO A 161 10.44 -20.55 25.98
C PRO A 161 11.75 -19.76 25.93
N ALA A 162 11.68 -18.50 25.49
CA ALA A 162 12.80 -17.57 25.40
C ALA A 162 13.36 -17.08 26.75
N GLY A 163 12.60 -17.19 27.84
CA GLY A 163 12.95 -16.57 29.14
C GLY A 163 12.92 -15.03 29.14
N ARG A 164 12.45 -14.40 28.05
CA ARG A 164 12.35 -12.94 27.87
C ARG A 164 11.24 -12.59 26.87
N PRO A 165 10.67 -11.38 26.91
CA PRO A 165 9.61 -10.99 25.99
C PRO A 165 10.15 -10.89 24.56
N ILE A 166 9.29 -11.19 23.60
CA ILE A 166 9.58 -11.09 22.17
C ILE A 166 8.77 -9.92 21.60
N VAL A 167 9.38 -9.20 20.68
CA VAL A 167 8.74 -8.15 19.88
C VAL A 167 8.73 -8.63 18.44
N HIS A 168 7.55 -8.73 17.83
CA HIS A 168 7.42 -9.07 16.42
C HIS A 168 7.93 -7.94 15.52
N GLY A 169 7.60 -6.69 15.86
CA GLY A 169 8.11 -5.48 15.20
C GLY A 169 7.47 -5.12 13.85
N ASP A 170 6.54 -5.91 13.33
CA ASP A 170 5.89 -5.66 12.03
C ASP A 170 4.47 -6.20 11.95
N ILE A 171 3.65 -5.91 12.97
CA ILE A 171 2.24 -6.31 12.96
C ILE A 171 1.44 -5.38 12.03
N LYS A 172 0.95 -5.95 10.93
CA LYS A 172 0.16 -5.28 9.89
C LYS A 172 -0.81 -6.27 9.20
N PRO A 173 -1.82 -5.80 8.46
CA PRO A 173 -2.78 -6.67 7.77
C PRO A 173 -2.16 -7.74 6.85
N SER A 174 -1.08 -7.44 6.13
CA SER A 174 -0.40 -8.41 5.26
C SER A 174 0.32 -9.54 6.02
N ASN A 175 0.65 -9.32 7.29
CA ASN A 175 1.30 -10.31 8.17
C ASN A 175 0.30 -11.10 9.02
N LEU A 176 -1.01 -10.93 8.80
CA LEU A 176 -2.07 -11.69 9.47
C LEU A 176 -2.86 -12.50 8.45
N VAL A 177 -2.64 -13.81 8.42
CA VAL A 177 -3.40 -14.74 7.58
C VAL A 177 -4.73 -15.06 8.25
N PHE A 178 -5.83 -14.95 7.50
CA PHE A 178 -7.19 -15.11 7.98
C PHE A 178 -7.89 -16.31 7.35
N ASP A 179 -8.26 -17.26 8.20
CA ASP A 179 -9.14 -18.38 7.87
C ASP A 179 -10.60 -17.91 8.02
N ALA A 180 -11.25 -17.56 6.90
CA ALA A 180 -12.63 -17.11 6.90
C ALA A 180 -13.63 -18.16 7.44
N GLY A 181 -13.33 -19.46 7.29
CA GLY A 181 -14.22 -20.52 7.76
C GLY A 181 -14.23 -20.64 9.29
N ARG A 182 -13.10 -20.37 9.93
CA ARG A 182 -12.96 -20.39 11.40
C ARG A 182 -12.98 -19.00 12.03
N GLU A 183 -12.96 -17.95 11.21
CA GLU A 183 -12.65 -16.57 11.58
C GLU A 183 -11.44 -16.50 12.54
N ALA A 184 -10.37 -17.19 12.17
CA ALA A 184 -9.14 -17.31 12.94
C ALA A 184 -8.00 -16.58 12.23
N VAL A 185 -7.17 -15.87 12.99
CA VAL A 185 -5.96 -15.22 12.47
C VAL A 185 -4.71 -16.00 12.85
N ALA A 186 -3.71 -15.98 11.98
CA ALA A 186 -2.35 -16.43 12.26
C ALA A 186 -1.35 -15.32 11.95
N LEU A 187 -0.43 -15.06 12.88
CA LEU A 187 0.64 -14.08 12.71
C LEU A 187 1.85 -14.74 12.04
N ILE A 188 2.29 -14.13 10.95
CA ILE A 188 3.40 -14.60 10.10
C ILE A 188 4.46 -13.52 9.92
N ASP A 189 5.57 -13.88 9.29
CA ASP A 189 6.72 -13.01 8.93
C ASP A 189 7.47 -12.44 10.15
N TRP A 190 8.42 -13.23 10.65
CA TRP A 190 9.19 -12.91 11.86
C TRP A 190 10.50 -12.19 11.55
N GLY A 191 10.68 -11.70 10.32
CA GLY A 191 11.95 -11.12 9.84
C GLY A 191 12.36 -9.82 10.54
N SER A 192 11.42 -9.13 11.21
CA SER A 192 11.68 -7.92 12.00
C SER A 192 11.72 -8.20 13.51
N SER A 193 11.55 -9.46 13.92
CA SER A 193 11.38 -9.80 15.32
C SER A 193 12.69 -9.76 16.09
N VAL A 194 12.59 -9.35 17.35
CA VAL A 194 13.71 -9.22 18.28
C VAL A 194 13.27 -9.60 19.67
N PHE A 195 14.22 -9.91 20.55
CA PHE A 195 13.92 -9.91 21.97
C PHE A 195 13.77 -8.49 22.48
N ALA A 196 12.84 -8.31 23.41
CA ALA A 196 12.59 -7.02 24.03
C ALA A 196 13.80 -6.63 24.91
N GLN A 197 14.28 -5.41 24.72
CA GLN A 197 15.29 -4.79 25.58
C GLN A 197 14.65 -4.20 26.84
N LEU A 198 13.40 -3.75 26.70
CA LEU A 198 12.58 -3.22 27.78
C LEU A 198 11.30 -4.05 27.95
N ASP A 199 10.85 -4.21 29.19
CA ASP A 199 9.54 -4.75 29.49
C ASP A 199 8.44 -3.74 29.10
N ALA A 200 7.19 -4.12 29.32
CA ALA A 200 6.06 -3.25 29.01
C ALA A 200 5.94 -2.02 29.94
N ASN A 201 6.66 -2.01 31.06
CA ASN A 201 6.75 -0.89 31.99
C ASN A 201 7.97 0.00 31.68
N ARG A 202 8.68 -0.28 30.57
CA ARG A 202 9.91 0.39 30.13
C ARG A 202 11.09 0.20 31.08
N GLN A 203 11.11 -0.90 31.82
CA GLN A 203 12.23 -1.32 32.65
C GLN A 203 13.09 -2.30 31.86
N PHE A 204 14.38 -2.33 32.13
CA PHE A 204 15.27 -3.29 31.48
C PHE A 204 14.93 -4.73 31.94
N VAL A 205 14.76 -5.65 30.98
CA VAL A 205 14.35 -7.06 31.20
C VAL A 205 15.43 -7.92 31.89
N SER A 206 16.55 -7.33 32.29
CA SER A 206 17.80 -7.96 32.73
C SER A 206 18.70 -8.44 31.58
N ALA A 207 19.71 -7.62 31.31
CA ALA A 207 20.98 -8.04 30.72
C ALA A 207 22.06 -7.29 31.49
N ASN A 208 23.19 -7.95 31.77
CA ASN A 208 24.34 -7.31 32.42
C ASN A 208 24.67 -5.99 31.69
N VAL A 209 24.92 -4.92 32.44
CA VAL A 209 25.20 -3.56 31.90
C VAL A 209 26.28 -3.57 30.81
N MET A 210 27.19 -4.55 30.82
CA MET A 210 28.21 -4.75 29.77
C MET A 210 27.63 -5.18 28.41
N GLU A 211 26.55 -5.96 28.37
CA GLU A 211 25.96 -6.47 27.13
C GLU A 211 25.31 -5.32 26.35
N LEU A 212 24.59 -4.43 27.06
CA LEU A 212 23.99 -3.17 26.57
C LEU A 212 25.00 -2.18 25.97
N MET A 213 26.29 -2.29 26.33
CA MET A 213 27.38 -1.42 25.87
C MET A 213 28.08 -1.97 24.62
N SER A 214 27.66 -3.11 24.08
CA SER A 214 28.21 -3.66 22.83
C SER A 214 27.57 -3.02 21.59
N ASP A 215 28.37 -2.66 20.59
CA ASP A 215 27.93 -2.04 19.32
C ASP A 215 26.88 -2.89 18.56
N ASN A 216 26.81 -4.20 18.82
CA ASN A 216 25.84 -5.11 18.23
C ASN A 216 24.39 -4.83 18.68
N LEU A 217 24.15 -4.26 19.86
CA LEU A 217 22.80 -3.88 20.32
C LEU A 217 22.32 -2.55 19.74
N GLN A 218 23.21 -1.71 19.22
CA GLN A 218 22.82 -0.49 18.49
C GLN A 218 22.41 -0.78 17.04
N GLN A 219 22.74 -1.98 16.51
CA GLN A 219 22.30 -2.49 15.21
C GLN A 219 21.06 -3.38 15.32
N THR A 220 20.16 -3.14 16.28
CA THR A 220 18.96 -3.95 16.43
C THR A 220 18.03 -3.83 15.23
N ASN A 221 17.50 -4.96 14.77
CA ASN A 221 16.37 -5.06 13.83
C ASN A 221 15.12 -4.29 14.30
N ALA A 222 15.16 -3.64 15.47
CA ALA A 222 14.15 -2.71 15.97
C ALA A 222 13.80 -1.55 15.01
N ARG A 223 14.62 -1.27 13.98
CA ARG A 223 14.29 -0.30 12.92
C ARG A 223 13.55 -0.90 11.72
N LEU A 224 13.37 -2.22 11.69
CA LEU A 224 12.71 -2.94 10.62
C LEU A 224 11.22 -3.06 10.96
N GLY A 225 10.38 -2.64 10.03
CA GLY A 225 8.92 -2.68 10.17
C GLY A 225 8.28 -1.66 9.24
N ASP A 226 7.01 -1.89 8.92
CA ASP A 226 6.27 -1.09 7.96
C ASP A 226 5.91 0.28 8.53
N VAL A 227 6.47 1.33 7.91
CA VAL A 227 6.31 2.74 8.32
C VAL A 227 4.85 3.19 8.47
N TYR A 228 3.90 2.49 7.81
CA TYR A 228 2.47 2.78 7.90
C TYR A 228 1.80 2.22 9.16
N PHE A 229 2.47 1.32 9.89
CA PHE A 229 1.93 0.61 11.05
C PHE A 229 2.81 0.73 12.30
N ILE A 230 4.13 0.85 12.16
CA ILE A 230 5.02 0.99 13.30
C ILE A 230 4.89 2.37 13.97
N GLY A 231 5.17 2.39 15.28
CA GLY A 231 5.11 3.57 16.13
C GLY A 231 6.33 4.50 16.00
N GLU A 232 6.22 5.74 16.48
CA GLU A 232 7.32 6.72 16.44
C GLU A 232 8.57 6.25 17.19
N GLU A 233 8.40 5.55 18.30
CA GLU A 233 9.51 5.04 19.11
C GLU A 233 10.35 4.03 18.30
N GLN A 234 9.69 3.14 17.56
CA GLN A 234 10.35 2.17 16.69
C GLN A 234 11.00 2.86 15.47
N LEU A 235 10.29 3.80 14.84
CA LEU A 235 10.81 4.59 13.71
C LEU A 235 12.09 5.36 14.05
N ASN A 236 12.15 5.90 15.26
CA ASN A 236 13.30 6.67 15.76
C ASN A 236 14.40 5.77 16.37
N GLY A 237 14.23 4.45 16.35
CA GLY A 237 15.22 3.50 16.84
C GLY A 237 15.37 3.47 18.36
N ALA A 238 14.28 3.67 19.10
CA ALA A 238 14.25 3.42 20.54
C ALA A 238 14.46 1.92 20.84
N LEU A 239 14.79 1.63 22.10
CA LEU A 239 14.96 0.24 22.56
C LEU A 239 13.68 -0.57 22.35
N SER A 240 13.84 -1.82 21.90
CA SER A 240 12.70 -2.70 21.63
C SER A 240 11.89 -2.98 22.89
N SER A 241 10.56 -2.90 22.78
CA SER A 241 9.64 -3.23 23.86
C SER A 241 8.34 -3.82 23.31
N PRO A 242 7.56 -4.58 24.11
CA PRO A 242 6.24 -5.08 23.70
C PRO A 242 5.27 -3.99 23.23
N ARG A 243 5.52 -2.72 23.58
CA ARG A 243 4.70 -1.57 23.16
C ARG A 243 4.79 -1.28 21.66
N PHE A 244 5.79 -1.79 20.96
CA PHE A 244 5.88 -1.68 19.50
C PHE A 244 4.77 -2.49 18.83
N ASP A 245 4.59 -3.74 19.28
CA ASP A 245 3.56 -4.63 18.76
C ASP A 245 2.15 -4.15 19.11
N GLU A 246 1.96 -3.53 20.29
CA GLU A 246 0.68 -2.89 20.65
C GLU A 246 0.31 -1.76 19.68
N GLN A 247 1.29 -0.97 19.22
CA GLN A 247 1.07 0.08 18.22
C GLN A 247 0.76 -0.50 16.83
N GLY A 248 1.48 -1.54 16.40
CA GLY A 248 1.19 -2.26 15.16
C GLY A 248 -0.20 -2.90 15.16
N ALA A 249 -0.61 -3.51 16.28
CA ALA A 249 -1.96 -4.04 16.45
C ALA A 249 -3.04 -2.96 16.37
N ALA A 250 -2.83 -1.81 17.01
CA ALA A 250 -3.77 -0.68 16.92
C ALA A 250 -3.89 -0.17 15.48
N GLY A 251 -2.76 0.07 14.80
CA GLY A 251 -2.74 0.49 13.40
C GLY A 251 -3.45 -0.51 12.48
N THR A 252 -3.21 -1.80 12.70
CA THR A 252 -3.86 -2.90 11.97
C THR A 252 -5.37 -2.90 12.16
N LEU A 253 -5.85 -2.89 13.40
CA LEU A 253 -7.28 -2.92 13.71
C LEU A 253 -8.00 -1.70 13.15
N TYR A 254 -7.37 -0.53 13.26
CA TYR A 254 -7.88 0.70 12.67
C TYR A 254 -7.95 0.64 11.15
N ALA A 255 -6.90 0.17 10.47
CA ALA A 255 -6.88 0.02 9.02
C ALA A 255 -8.00 -0.91 8.52
N LEU A 256 -8.23 -2.03 9.21
CA LEU A 256 -9.29 -3.00 8.89
C LEU A 256 -10.70 -2.42 9.11
N ALA A 257 -10.92 -1.71 10.22
CA ALA A 257 -12.21 -1.08 10.54
C ALA A 257 -12.53 0.09 9.60
N SER A 258 -11.51 0.82 9.15
CA SER A 258 -11.68 2.00 8.30
C SER A 258 -11.59 1.70 6.82
N ALA A 259 -11.07 0.54 6.39
CA ALA A 259 -10.67 0.23 5.01
C ALA A 259 -9.56 1.14 4.47
N GLN A 260 -8.57 1.44 5.31
CA GLN A 260 -7.35 2.17 4.96
C GLN A 260 -6.15 1.23 4.91
N SER A 261 -5.00 1.75 4.45
CA SER A 261 -3.74 0.99 4.38
C SER A 261 -2.71 1.44 5.43
N CYS A 262 -3.10 2.23 6.42
CA CYS A 262 -2.18 2.74 7.44
C CYS A 262 -2.90 3.15 8.73
N ARG A 263 -2.12 3.42 9.79
CA ARG A 263 -2.59 3.98 11.06
C ARG A 263 -2.90 5.48 11.02
N PHE A 264 -2.44 6.16 9.96
CA PHE A 264 -2.52 7.61 9.84
C PHE A 264 -3.97 8.09 9.64
N GLY A 265 -4.21 9.38 9.84
CA GLY A 265 -5.52 9.99 9.56
C GLY A 265 -6.61 9.71 10.60
N HIS A 266 -6.28 9.00 11.70
CA HIS A 266 -7.22 8.66 12.77
C HIS A 266 -7.79 9.90 13.51
N ARG A 267 -7.21 11.10 13.33
CA ARG A 267 -7.84 12.33 13.82
C ARG A 267 -8.98 12.81 12.93
N ALA A 268 -8.82 12.66 11.62
CA ALA A 268 -9.83 13.00 10.63
C ALA A 268 -10.95 11.96 10.57
N ILE A 269 -10.60 10.68 10.68
CA ILE A 269 -11.52 9.54 10.71
C ILE A 269 -11.26 8.74 11.99
N PRO A 270 -11.75 9.18 13.16
CA PRO A 270 -11.46 8.48 14.42
C PRO A 270 -12.16 7.13 14.51
N ALA A 271 -11.65 6.21 15.32
CA ALA A 271 -12.26 4.90 15.53
C ALA A 271 -13.70 5.02 16.06
N THR A 272 -13.97 6.08 16.81
CA THR A 272 -15.32 6.49 17.26
C THR A 272 -16.30 6.85 16.14
N SER A 273 -15.84 7.01 14.89
CA SER A 273 -16.68 7.23 13.69
C SER A 273 -16.92 5.97 12.85
N LEU A 274 -16.30 4.84 13.20
CA LEU A 274 -16.26 3.63 12.36
C LEU A 274 -17.38 2.61 12.63
N GLY A 275 -18.39 2.96 13.44
CA GLY A 275 -19.46 2.01 13.79
C GLY A 275 -19.03 0.94 14.78
N LEU A 276 -17.87 1.08 15.41
CA LEU A 276 -17.36 0.15 16.43
C LEU A 276 -18.13 0.30 17.77
N PRO A 277 -18.13 -0.73 18.64
CA PRO A 277 -18.64 -0.59 20.00
C PRO A 277 -17.93 0.56 20.73
N MET A 278 -18.69 1.41 21.42
CA MET A 278 -18.17 2.65 22.02
C MET A 278 -16.93 2.44 22.91
N GLU A 279 -16.92 1.39 23.72
CA GLU A 279 -15.76 1.06 24.57
C GLU A 279 -14.53 0.70 23.74
N PHE A 280 -14.69 -0.19 22.77
CA PHE A 280 -13.61 -0.62 21.89
C PHE A 280 -13.09 0.51 21.00
N ALA A 281 -13.99 1.34 20.47
CA ALA A 281 -13.64 2.51 19.65
C ALA A 281 -12.74 3.50 20.42
N ARG A 282 -13.12 3.84 21.66
CA ARG A 282 -12.34 4.74 22.52
C ARG A 282 -11.01 4.13 22.95
N MET A 283 -11.00 2.82 23.20
CA MET A 283 -9.76 2.08 23.49
C MET A 283 -8.79 2.16 22.30
N LEU A 284 -9.28 1.93 21.08
CA LEU A 284 -8.48 1.99 19.85
C LEU A 284 -7.96 3.42 19.57
N ASP A 285 -8.81 4.44 19.71
CA ASP A 285 -8.39 5.85 19.62
C ASP A 285 -7.29 6.16 20.65
N GLY A 286 -7.40 5.65 21.89
CA GLY A 286 -6.38 5.80 22.92
C GLY A 286 -5.06 5.10 22.61
N MET A 287 -5.08 3.93 21.93
CA MET A 287 -3.86 3.24 21.52
C MET A 287 -3.13 3.97 20.37
N LEU A 288 -3.86 4.76 19.57
CA LEU A 288 -3.32 5.59 18.48
C LEU A 288 -3.00 7.02 18.92
N ASP A 289 -3.21 7.36 20.19
CA ASP A 289 -3.05 8.72 20.70
C ASP A 289 -1.60 9.22 20.55
N PRO A 290 -1.35 10.50 20.20
CA PRO A 290 0.01 11.04 20.16
C PRO A 290 0.73 11.01 21.52
N ASP A 291 0.01 11.07 22.66
CA ASP A 291 0.61 10.99 23.99
C ASP A 291 1.04 9.56 24.33
N PRO A 292 2.34 9.29 24.56
CA PRO A 292 2.82 7.96 24.94
C PRO A 292 2.16 7.44 26.23
N GLY A 293 1.83 8.34 27.17
CA GLY A 293 1.17 7.97 28.42
C GLY A 293 -0.24 7.44 28.21
N VAL A 294 -1.04 8.10 27.37
CA VAL A 294 -2.37 7.61 26.94
C VAL A 294 -2.24 6.27 26.21
N ARG A 295 -1.32 6.14 25.25
CA ARG A 295 -1.11 4.88 24.51
C ARG A 295 -0.83 3.70 25.41
N MET A 296 0.09 3.85 26.37
CA MET A 296 0.44 2.77 27.30
C MET A 296 -0.75 2.32 28.15
N ARG A 297 -1.52 3.26 28.70
CA ARG A 297 -2.71 2.93 29.49
C ARG A 297 -3.77 2.23 28.64
N ALA A 298 -3.96 2.69 27.40
CA ALA A 298 -4.89 2.08 26.46
C ALA A 298 -4.45 0.67 26.03
N GLY A 299 -3.15 0.45 25.78
CA GLY A 299 -2.58 -0.87 25.49
C GLY A 299 -2.72 -1.86 26.65
N ASP A 300 -2.46 -1.43 27.89
CA ASP A 300 -2.71 -2.26 29.07
C ASP A 300 -4.20 -2.57 29.27
N HIS A 301 -5.07 -1.60 28.96
CA HIS A 301 -6.51 -1.80 29.00
C HIS A 301 -6.97 -2.79 27.92
N PHE A 302 -6.43 -2.70 26.71
CA PHE A 302 -6.69 -3.62 25.60
C PHE A 302 -6.35 -5.07 25.98
N ILE A 303 -5.11 -5.33 26.41
CA ILE A 303 -4.68 -6.69 26.77
C ILE A 303 -5.53 -7.29 27.91
N ARG A 304 -6.00 -6.46 28.85
CA ARG A 304 -6.81 -6.88 29.99
C ARG A 304 -8.27 -7.13 29.63
N GLU A 305 -8.92 -6.22 28.89
CA GLU A 305 -10.38 -6.25 28.69
C GLU A 305 -10.82 -7.00 27.44
N MET A 306 -9.95 -7.22 26.45
CA MET A 306 -10.36 -7.91 25.21
C MET A 306 -11.04 -9.27 25.44
N PRO A 307 -10.59 -10.16 26.35
CA PRO A 307 -11.29 -11.41 26.63
C PRO A 307 -12.72 -11.24 27.14
N ARG A 308 -13.03 -10.10 27.78
CA ARG A 308 -14.38 -9.75 28.23
C ARG A 308 -15.20 -9.18 27.07
N LEU A 309 -14.63 -8.26 26.30
CA LEU A 309 -15.27 -7.66 25.12
C LEU A 309 -15.62 -8.71 24.05
N ALA A 310 -14.76 -9.71 23.85
CA ALA A 310 -14.98 -10.80 22.91
C ALA A 310 -16.20 -11.69 23.24
N ARG A 311 -16.67 -11.66 24.49
CA ARG A 311 -17.88 -12.39 24.94
C ARG A 311 -19.17 -11.60 24.74
N VAL A 312 -19.08 -10.34 24.32
CA VAL A 312 -20.26 -9.53 24.01
C VAL A 312 -20.92 -10.09 22.75
N VAL A 313 -22.23 -10.31 22.82
CA VAL A 313 -23.00 -10.80 21.68
C VAL A 313 -23.20 -9.65 20.70
N MET A 314 -22.49 -9.73 19.57
CA MET A 314 -22.62 -8.81 18.44
C MET A 314 -23.27 -9.54 17.25
N LEU A 315 -24.10 -8.83 16.50
CA LEU A 315 -24.70 -9.32 15.27
C LEU A 315 -24.03 -8.63 14.07
N ASP A 316 -23.85 -9.35 12.98
CA ASP A 316 -23.62 -8.71 11.68
C ASP A 316 -24.95 -8.07 11.26
N LEU A 317 -24.96 -6.74 11.24
CA LEU A 317 -26.12 -5.95 10.85
C LEU A 317 -26.06 -5.70 9.35
N PRO A 318 -27.19 -5.67 8.65
CA PRO A 318 -27.20 -5.26 7.25
C PRO A 318 -26.69 -3.82 7.16
N GLU A 319 -25.59 -3.62 6.43
CA GLU A 319 -25.08 -2.28 6.16
C GLU A 319 -25.70 -1.74 4.87
N THR A 320 -26.24 -0.52 4.93
CA THR A 320 -26.61 0.21 3.73
C THR A 320 -25.35 0.48 2.91
N PRO A 321 -25.31 0.09 1.62
CA PRO A 321 -24.17 0.36 0.75
C PRO A 321 -23.82 1.84 0.76
N GLU A 322 -22.53 2.15 0.89
CA GLU A 322 -22.07 3.54 0.85
C GLU A 322 -22.35 4.19 -0.50
N THR A 323 -22.88 5.40 -0.47
CA THR A 323 -22.97 6.25 -1.66
C THR A 323 -21.60 6.83 -1.96
N ALA A 324 -21.15 6.73 -3.21
CA ALA A 324 -19.90 7.34 -3.64
C ALA A 324 -19.98 8.87 -3.56
N LEU A 325 -19.01 9.49 -2.88
CA LEU A 325 -18.93 10.95 -2.74
C LEU A 325 -18.52 11.64 -4.04
N VAL A 326 -17.78 10.95 -4.90
CA VAL A 326 -17.33 11.41 -6.21
C VAL A 326 -17.64 10.36 -7.28
N PRO A 327 -17.73 10.74 -8.57
CA PRO A 327 -18.03 9.81 -9.65
C PRO A 327 -17.09 8.60 -9.70
N THR A 328 -17.66 7.41 -9.62
CA THR A 328 -16.98 6.14 -9.81
C THR A 328 -17.81 5.28 -10.75
N TRP A 329 -17.18 4.72 -11.79
CA TRP A 329 -17.87 3.89 -12.77
C TRP A 329 -17.35 2.47 -12.71
N VAL A 330 -18.24 1.52 -12.97
CA VAL A 330 -17.89 0.12 -13.14
C VAL A 330 -18.00 -0.21 -14.62
N ARG A 331 -16.89 -0.59 -15.23
CA ARG A 331 -16.79 -0.96 -16.65
C ARG A 331 -16.10 -2.32 -16.75
N PRO A 332 -16.86 -3.43 -16.67
CA PRO A 332 -16.27 -4.76 -16.75
C PRO A 332 -15.42 -4.90 -18.00
N SER A 333 -14.16 -5.32 -17.82
CA SER A 333 -13.27 -5.63 -18.93
C SER A 333 -12.96 -7.12 -18.90
N PRO A 334 -12.91 -7.82 -20.06
CA PRO A 334 -12.44 -9.20 -20.12
C PRO A 334 -10.92 -9.30 -19.89
N ARG A 335 -10.19 -8.18 -19.89
CA ARG A 335 -8.75 -8.14 -19.66
C ARG A 335 -8.45 -7.88 -18.19
N GLU A 336 -7.46 -8.58 -17.66
CA GLU A 336 -6.86 -8.24 -16.36
C GLU A 336 -6.20 -6.86 -16.43
N ILE A 337 -6.38 -6.09 -15.37
CA ILE A 337 -5.82 -4.74 -15.21
C ILE A 337 -4.89 -4.78 -14.01
N ASP A 338 -3.63 -4.40 -14.22
CA ASP A 338 -2.66 -4.19 -13.14
C ASP A 338 -2.48 -2.68 -12.99
N THR A 339 -3.11 -2.08 -11.98
CA THR A 339 -3.12 -0.62 -11.87
C THR A 339 -1.80 -0.07 -11.33
N VAL A 340 -1.36 1.04 -11.90
CA VAL A 340 -0.16 1.78 -11.51
C VAL A 340 -0.50 3.23 -11.26
N VAL A 341 -0.03 3.77 -10.14
CA VAL A 341 -0.34 5.13 -9.70
C VAL A 341 0.85 6.05 -9.93
N TYR A 342 0.61 7.14 -10.64
CA TYR A 342 1.55 8.26 -10.78
C TYR A 342 0.91 9.50 -10.16
N SER A 343 1.58 10.13 -9.19
CA SER A 343 1.04 11.33 -8.54
C SER A 343 2.06 12.46 -8.56
N SER A 344 1.62 13.67 -8.87
CA SER A 344 2.46 14.88 -8.92
C SER A 344 2.28 15.75 -7.67
N ARG A 345 3.21 16.70 -7.47
CA ARG A 345 3.13 17.80 -6.52
C ARG A 345 3.05 17.31 -5.07
N LYS A 346 4.05 16.55 -4.64
CA LYS A 346 4.08 16.01 -3.27
C LYS A 346 4.80 16.94 -2.29
N ALA A 347 5.60 17.88 -2.81
CA ALA A 347 6.36 18.82 -2.00
C ALA A 347 5.47 19.78 -1.16
N PHE A 348 4.33 20.26 -1.68
CA PHE A 348 3.47 21.22 -0.95
C PHE A 348 2.78 20.61 0.29
N LEU A 349 2.72 19.29 0.37
CA LEU A 349 2.19 18.56 1.53
C LEU A 349 3.20 18.48 2.69
N ARG A 350 4.45 18.94 2.49
CA ARG A 350 5.48 19.03 3.54
C ARG A 350 5.35 20.35 4.32
N GLU A 351 5.58 20.31 5.61
CA GLU A 351 5.63 21.48 6.51
C GLU A 351 6.84 22.38 6.15
N GLU A 352 6.62 23.70 6.13
CA GLU A 352 7.71 24.66 6.01
C GLU A 352 8.64 24.57 7.24
N GLY A 353 9.91 24.18 7.04
CA GLY A 353 10.94 24.18 8.09
C GLY A 353 11.38 22.82 8.63
N GLY A 354 11.04 21.71 7.98
CA GLY A 354 11.58 20.39 8.33
C GLY A 354 13.12 20.34 8.22
N ARG A 355 13.80 19.95 9.30
CA ARG A 355 15.27 19.82 9.34
C ARG A 355 15.75 18.76 8.33
N GLU A 356 16.46 19.18 7.29
CA GLU A 356 17.20 18.28 6.41
C GLU A 356 18.32 17.60 7.20
N THR A 357 18.22 16.28 7.35
CA THR A 357 19.31 15.44 7.87
C THR A 357 19.65 14.41 6.80
N LEU A 358 20.24 14.89 5.71
CA LEU A 358 20.89 14.06 4.71
C LEU A 358 22.33 13.80 5.18
N ASN A 359 22.74 12.53 5.30
CA ASN A 359 24.10 12.07 4.99
C ASN A 359 24.22 10.53 4.96
N ASP A 360 24.98 10.08 3.96
CA ASP A 360 25.65 8.78 3.72
C ASP A 360 24.82 7.50 3.48
N VAL A 361 24.87 7.06 2.21
CA VAL A 361 24.07 6.00 1.59
C VAL A 361 24.88 4.72 1.41
N ASN A 362 24.29 3.59 1.80
CA ASN A 362 24.55 2.25 1.27
C ASN A 362 23.21 1.47 1.19
N ASP A 363 23.15 0.50 0.28
CA ASP A 363 21.95 -0.10 -0.37
C ASP A 363 20.90 -0.79 0.54
N VAL A 364 20.12 0.01 1.27
CA VAL A 364 18.83 -0.39 1.88
C VAL A 364 17.75 0.61 1.44
N GLN A 365 17.28 0.44 0.19
CA GLN A 365 16.68 1.53 -0.60
C GLN A 365 15.15 1.74 -0.48
N LEU A 366 14.37 0.97 0.29
CA LEU A 366 12.93 1.26 0.44
C LEU A 366 12.63 2.09 1.71
N ASP A 367 13.21 1.70 2.83
CA ASP A 367 12.90 2.25 4.15
C ASP A 367 13.49 3.66 4.37
N ARG A 368 14.68 3.94 3.77
CA ARG A 368 15.27 5.29 3.77
C ARG A 368 14.60 6.24 2.78
N TYR A 369 14.05 5.73 1.67
CA TYR A 369 13.26 6.54 0.75
C TYR A 369 12.00 7.05 1.43
N TYR A 370 11.27 6.17 2.13
CA TYR A 370 10.07 6.54 2.88
C TYR A 370 10.34 7.52 4.02
N LYS A 371 11.44 7.34 4.77
CA LYS A 371 11.89 8.31 5.78
C LYS A 371 12.11 9.68 5.14
N ASN A 372 12.87 9.79 4.06
CA ASN A 372 13.09 11.08 3.38
C ASN A 372 11.83 11.62 2.65
N PHE A 373 10.89 10.74 2.30
CA PHE A 373 9.68 11.07 1.53
C PHE A 373 8.56 11.64 2.41
N MET A 374 8.24 10.97 3.52
CA MET A 374 7.20 11.36 4.48
C MET A 374 7.69 12.33 5.56
N GLN A 375 9.01 12.52 5.69
CA GLN A 375 9.58 13.47 6.65
C GLN A 375 9.10 14.89 6.34
N GLY A 376 8.59 15.54 7.39
CA GLY A 376 7.98 16.87 7.31
C GLY A 376 6.51 16.89 6.88
N MET A 377 5.88 15.77 6.50
CA MET A 377 4.42 15.74 6.25
C MET A 377 3.63 15.55 7.55
N GLY A 378 2.46 16.19 7.65
CA GLY A 378 1.49 15.90 8.71
C GLY A 378 0.88 14.51 8.57
N GLU A 379 0.35 13.96 9.67
CA GLU A 379 -0.24 12.60 9.68
C GLU A 379 -1.46 12.49 8.75
N THR A 380 -2.27 13.55 8.59
CA THR A 380 -3.43 13.52 7.68
C THR A 380 -3.00 13.52 6.22
N GLU A 381 -1.95 14.27 5.87
CA GLU A 381 -1.36 14.28 4.53
C GLU A 381 -0.76 12.92 4.17
N LYS A 382 -0.04 12.27 5.11
CA LYS A 382 0.45 10.89 4.94
C LYS A 382 -0.71 9.92 4.69
N ALA A 383 -1.79 10.04 5.46
CA ALA A 383 -2.98 9.22 5.30
C ALA A 383 -3.63 9.41 3.92
N PHE A 384 -3.75 10.66 3.45
CA PHE A 384 -4.30 10.97 2.13
C PHE A 384 -3.47 10.32 1.02
N LEU A 385 -2.14 10.44 1.07
CA LEU A 385 -1.26 9.78 0.09
C LEU A 385 -1.40 8.25 0.14
N ALA A 386 -1.45 7.66 1.34
CA ALA A 386 -1.68 6.22 1.49
C ALA A 386 -3.06 5.80 0.93
N ALA A 387 -4.09 6.61 1.10
CA ALA A 387 -5.42 6.34 0.55
C ALA A 387 -5.43 6.41 -0.99
N VAL A 388 -4.70 7.35 -1.59
CA VAL A 388 -4.50 7.41 -3.05
C VAL A 388 -3.74 6.17 -3.55
N SER A 389 -2.65 5.79 -2.88
CA SER A 389 -1.89 4.57 -3.21
C SER A 389 -2.76 3.32 -3.12
N ARG A 390 -3.65 3.23 -2.11
CA ARG A 390 -4.60 2.12 -1.95
C ARG A 390 -5.54 1.99 -3.14
N LEU A 391 -5.94 3.08 -3.81
CA LEU A 391 -6.74 2.99 -5.03
C LEU A 391 -6.02 2.20 -6.15
N GLY A 392 -4.69 2.28 -6.20
CA GLY A 392 -3.86 1.51 -7.12
C GLY A 392 -3.85 0.00 -6.89
N ARG A 393 -4.33 -0.47 -5.73
CA ARG A 393 -4.47 -1.90 -5.42
C ARG A 393 -5.76 -2.50 -5.99
N TYR A 394 -6.62 -1.67 -6.59
CA TYR A 394 -7.82 -2.11 -7.32
C TYR A 394 -7.55 -2.11 -8.83
N PRO A 395 -8.24 -2.94 -9.62
CA PRO A 395 -8.17 -2.93 -11.08
C PRO A 395 -8.94 -1.72 -11.65
N VAL A 396 -8.35 -0.54 -11.52
CA VAL A 396 -8.95 0.75 -11.88
C VAL A 396 -8.06 1.53 -12.86
N VAL A 397 -8.69 2.21 -13.82
CA VAL A 397 -8.00 3.12 -14.74
C VAL A 397 -8.66 4.50 -14.72
N GLY A 398 -7.84 5.53 -14.75
CA GLY A 398 -8.27 6.92 -14.90
C GLY A 398 -7.44 7.88 -14.06
N GLY A 399 -8.05 8.89 -13.47
CA GLY A 399 -7.30 9.94 -12.78
C GLY A 399 -8.12 10.71 -11.78
N LEU A 400 -7.45 11.52 -10.99
CA LEU A 400 -8.06 12.43 -10.04
C LEU A 400 -7.23 13.70 -9.91
N ALA A 401 -7.91 14.81 -9.67
CA ALA A 401 -7.32 16.07 -9.28
C ALA A 401 -8.05 16.60 -8.04
N VAL A 402 -7.27 17.00 -7.04
CA VAL A 402 -7.76 17.58 -5.79
C VAL A 402 -7.15 18.96 -5.67
N ARG A 403 -8.00 19.98 -5.54
CA ARG A 403 -7.59 21.36 -5.32
C ARG A 403 -8.13 21.82 -3.98
N TRP A 404 -7.23 22.22 -3.10
CA TRP A 404 -7.58 22.81 -1.82
C TRP A 404 -7.53 24.33 -1.92
N GLU A 405 -8.62 24.95 -1.50
CA GLU A 405 -8.81 26.39 -1.44
C GLU A 405 -9.15 26.80 0.00
N ALA A 406 -9.30 28.09 0.27
CA ALA A 406 -9.62 28.56 1.63
C ALA A 406 -11.04 28.15 2.11
N ASP A 407 -11.98 27.95 1.18
CA ASP A 407 -13.39 27.65 1.45
C ASP A 407 -13.70 26.14 1.47
N GLY A 408 -12.77 25.31 0.97
CA GLY A 408 -12.98 23.88 0.89
C GLY A 408 -12.09 23.18 -0.13
N VAL A 409 -12.54 22.00 -0.55
CA VAL A 409 -11.80 21.11 -1.44
C VAL A 409 -12.64 20.81 -2.67
N TYR A 410 -12.03 20.99 -3.82
CA TYR A 410 -12.59 20.72 -5.14
C TYR A 410 -11.96 19.46 -5.70
N ILE A 411 -12.78 18.45 -6.01
CA ILE A 411 -12.31 17.14 -6.47
C ILE A 411 -12.92 16.82 -7.83
N ASP A 412 -12.04 16.61 -8.81
CA ASP A 412 -12.37 16.06 -10.12
C ASP A 412 -11.86 14.63 -10.19
N THR A 413 -12.72 13.68 -10.56
CA THR A 413 -12.33 12.26 -10.69
C THR A 413 -12.82 11.68 -11.99
N SER A 414 -12.03 10.76 -12.52
CA SER A 414 -12.45 9.83 -13.53
C SER A 414 -11.93 8.46 -13.14
N LEU A 415 -12.75 7.65 -12.48
CA LEU A 415 -12.31 6.35 -11.93
C LEU A 415 -13.15 5.22 -12.52
N ASN A 416 -12.53 4.38 -13.35
CA ASN A 416 -13.18 3.26 -14.02
C ASN A 416 -12.70 1.94 -13.41
N LEU A 417 -13.51 1.36 -12.53
CA LEU A 417 -13.27 0.06 -11.93
C LEU A 417 -13.67 -1.05 -12.90
N HIS A 418 -12.77 -2.01 -13.13
CA HIS A 418 -13.00 -3.08 -14.11
C HIS A 418 -13.56 -4.39 -13.52
N VAL A 419 -13.77 -4.44 -12.19
CA VAL A 419 -14.27 -5.61 -11.47
C VAL A 419 -15.45 -5.22 -10.57
N SER A 420 -16.67 -5.60 -10.98
CA SER A 420 -17.92 -5.20 -10.31
C SER A 420 -18.03 -5.65 -8.85
N ARG A 421 -17.52 -6.84 -8.52
CA ARG A 421 -17.58 -7.39 -7.14
C ARG A 421 -16.82 -6.56 -6.12
N LEU A 422 -15.81 -5.79 -6.56
CA LEU A 422 -14.99 -4.93 -5.70
C LEU A 422 -15.60 -3.54 -5.51
N ARG A 423 -16.73 -3.23 -6.14
CA ARG A 423 -17.34 -1.89 -6.10
C ARG A 423 -17.57 -1.38 -4.67
N PRO A 424 -18.13 -2.14 -3.72
CA PRO A 424 -18.36 -1.63 -2.37
C PRO A 424 -17.05 -1.23 -1.67
N ALA A 425 -16.04 -2.11 -1.72
CA ALA A 425 -14.72 -1.87 -1.14
C ALA A 425 -14.01 -0.67 -1.79
N PHE A 426 -14.09 -0.57 -3.12
CA PHE A 426 -13.54 0.55 -3.88
C PHE A 426 -14.20 1.88 -3.53
N VAL A 427 -15.54 1.91 -3.42
CA VAL A 427 -16.27 3.12 -3.01
C VAL A 427 -15.86 3.55 -1.60
N ALA A 428 -15.72 2.62 -0.65
CA ALA A 428 -15.24 2.93 0.69
C ALA A 428 -13.82 3.54 0.66
N ALA A 429 -12.92 2.99 -0.16
CA ALA A 429 -11.56 3.52 -0.33
C ALA A 429 -11.56 4.94 -0.92
N VAL A 430 -12.38 5.20 -1.95
CA VAL A 430 -12.55 6.54 -2.55
C VAL A 430 -13.15 7.52 -1.53
N ASN A 431 -14.17 7.11 -0.78
CA ASN A 431 -14.81 7.94 0.24
C ASN A 431 -13.82 8.31 1.35
N ASN A 432 -12.96 7.38 1.79
CA ASN A 432 -11.89 7.67 2.74
C ASN A 432 -10.91 8.71 2.18
N MET A 433 -10.47 8.57 0.92
CA MET A 433 -9.62 9.56 0.27
C MET A 433 -10.26 10.95 0.26
N VAL A 434 -11.56 11.06 -0.06
CA VAL A 434 -12.30 12.34 -0.01
C VAL A 434 -12.35 12.90 1.42
N ASN A 435 -12.66 12.06 2.40
CA ASN A 435 -12.77 12.49 3.80
C ASN A 435 -11.43 12.95 4.38
N LEU A 436 -10.33 12.30 4.03
CA LEU A 436 -8.98 12.74 4.39
C LEU A 436 -8.61 14.06 3.70
N ALA A 437 -8.93 14.20 2.41
CA ALA A 437 -8.70 15.45 1.68
C ALA A 437 -9.40 16.64 2.35
N ARG A 438 -10.65 16.47 2.80
CA ARG A 438 -11.43 17.49 3.51
C ARG A 438 -10.80 17.94 4.83
N ALA A 439 -9.97 17.12 5.44
CA ALA A 439 -9.28 17.40 6.70
C ALA A 439 -7.89 18.04 6.53
N ILE A 440 -7.46 18.31 5.29
CA ILE A 440 -6.22 19.03 5.01
C ILE A 440 -6.56 20.51 4.81
N TYR A 441 -5.92 21.38 5.59
CA TYR A 441 -6.11 22.83 5.59
C TYR A 441 -4.89 23.53 4.99
N ARG A 442 -4.66 23.32 3.68
CA ARG A 442 -3.55 23.92 2.92
C ARG A 442 -4.08 24.39 1.58
N GLN A 443 -3.42 25.34 0.93
CA GLN A 443 -3.71 25.67 -0.47
C GLN A 443 -2.79 24.88 -1.38
N GLY A 444 -3.33 24.28 -2.43
CA GLY A 444 -2.53 23.49 -3.36
C GLY A 444 -3.37 22.62 -4.29
N ILE A 445 -2.69 21.98 -5.23
CA ILE A 445 -3.30 21.06 -6.18
C ILE A 445 -2.50 19.76 -6.17
N PHE A 446 -3.19 18.65 -5.99
CA PHE A 446 -2.67 17.30 -6.12
C PHE A 446 -3.31 16.60 -7.31
N LYS A 447 -2.52 15.85 -8.08
CA LYS A 447 -3.03 15.07 -9.20
C LYS A 447 -2.50 13.66 -9.12
N SER A 448 -3.32 12.71 -9.54
CA SER A 448 -2.92 11.33 -9.67
C SER A 448 -3.53 10.68 -10.90
N CYS A 449 -2.71 9.94 -11.63
CA CYS A 449 -3.10 9.10 -12.75
C CYS A 449 -3.01 7.63 -12.33
N LEU A 450 -3.93 6.82 -12.84
CA LEU A 450 -4.02 5.39 -12.62
C LEU A 450 -4.04 4.71 -13.99
N PHE A 451 -2.95 4.04 -14.35
CA PHE A 451 -2.77 3.38 -15.65
C PHE A 451 -2.80 1.86 -15.51
N ASN A 452 -3.10 1.16 -16.60
CA ASN A 452 -2.87 -0.27 -16.69
C ASN A 452 -1.39 -0.55 -17.03
N ALA A 453 -0.63 -1.14 -16.10
CA ALA A 453 0.77 -1.51 -16.27
C ALA A 453 1.00 -2.32 -17.55
N ARG A 454 0.04 -3.18 -17.91
CA ARG A 454 0.11 -4.10 -19.05
C ARG A 454 0.12 -3.40 -20.41
N ASP A 455 -0.32 -2.15 -20.46
CA ASP A 455 -0.32 -1.33 -21.68
C ASP A 455 0.89 -0.37 -21.73
N THR A 456 1.81 -0.46 -20.76
CA THR A 456 3.04 0.36 -20.73
C THR A 456 3.96 -0.02 -21.88
N LEU A 457 4.40 0.97 -22.65
CA LEU A 457 5.45 0.78 -23.64
C LEU A 457 6.81 0.96 -22.98
N HIS A 458 7.74 0.04 -23.26
CA HIS A 458 9.11 0.09 -22.80
C HIS A 458 10.01 0.26 -24.01
N LEU A 459 10.84 1.31 -23.98
CA LEU A 459 11.82 1.58 -25.01
C LEU A 459 13.21 1.61 -24.38
N ASP A 460 14.16 0.97 -25.04
CA ASP A 460 15.52 0.84 -24.56
C ASP A 460 16.49 1.68 -25.40
N ARG A 461 17.60 2.05 -24.79
CA ARG A 461 18.77 2.65 -25.45
C ARG A 461 20.06 2.13 -24.82
N GLU A 462 21.14 2.08 -25.60
CA GLU A 462 22.43 1.58 -25.11
C GLU A 462 23.05 2.48 -24.03
N SER A 463 22.92 3.79 -24.20
CA SER A 463 23.44 4.79 -23.25
C SER A 463 22.62 6.08 -23.29
N PRO A 464 22.76 6.98 -22.29
CA PRO A 464 22.05 8.26 -22.26
C PRO A 464 22.27 9.18 -23.47
N THR A 465 23.31 8.92 -24.28
CA THR A 465 23.66 9.68 -25.47
C THR A 465 23.05 9.13 -26.76
N HIS A 466 22.45 7.95 -26.71
CA HIS A 466 21.77 7.33 -27.85
C HIS A 466 20.26 7.62 -27.80
N PRO A 467 19.57 7.71 -28.95
CA PRO A 467 18.13 7.83 -28.99
C PRO A 467 17.47 6.53 -28.52
N PHE A 468 16.26 6.63 -27.98
CA PHE A 468 15.41 5.47 -27.71
C PHE A 468 14.99 4.79 -29.01
N VAL A 469 14.97 3.47 -29.01
CA VAL A 469 14.64 2.66 -30.19
C VAL A 469 13.18 2.21 -30.15
N ILE A 470 12.44 2.47 -31.22
CA ILE A 470 11.06 2.04 -31.40
C ILE A 470 11.04 0.72 -32.14
N GLU A 471 10.39 -0.30 -31.57
CA GLU A 471 10.24 -1.59 -32.24
C GLU A 471 9.14 -1.55 -33.31
N PRO A 472 9.30 -2.27 -34.45
CA PRO A 472 8.29 -2.33 -35.49
C PRO A 472 6.93 -2.83 -34.95
N GLY A 473 5.89 -2.01 -35.09
CA GLY A 473 4.53 -2.35 -34.67
C GLY A 473 4.13 -1.83 -33.28
N MET A 474 5.02 -1.16 -32.55
CA MET A 474 4.65 -0.42 -31.34
C MET A 474 3.61 0.67 -31.65
N ARG A 475 2.55 0.76 -30.84
CA ARG A 475 1.48 1.74 -30.98
C ARG A 475 0.91 2.13 -29.62
N LEU A 476 0.57 3.41 -29.44
CA LEU A 476 -0.21 3.87 -28.29
C LEU A 476 -1.65 3.37 -28.47
N ARG A 477 -2.12 2.61 -27.48
CA ARG A 477 -3.45 2.02 -27.51
C ARG A 477 -4.50 3.08 -27.15
N TYR A 478 -5.65 2.99 -27.79
CA TYR A 478 -6.82 3.80 -27.46
C TYR A 478 -8.10 3.00 -27.67
N GLU A 479 -9.17 3.43 -27.01
CA GLU A 479 -10.52 2.91 -27.21
C GLU A 479 -11.38 3.89 -28.01
N VAL A 480 -12.27 3.38 -28.86
CA VAL A 480 -13.27 4.20 -29.54
C VAL A 480 -14.62 3.93 -28.92
N SER A 481 -15.29 4.97 -28.43
CA SER A 481 -16.61 4.86 -27.82
C SER A 481 -17.56 5.81 -28.51
N ALA A 482 -18.45 5.28 -29.35
CA ALA A 482 -19.54 6.01 -29.96
C ALA A 482 -20.75 5.98 -29.01
N VAL A 483 -20.86 6.91 -28.05
CA VAL A 483 -22.08 7.03 -27.23
C VAL A 483 -22.50 8.50 -27.12
N PRO A 484 -23.76 8.84 -27.46
CA PRO A 484 -24.36 10.13 -27.14
C PRO A 484 -24.90 10.09 -25.71
N GLU A 485 -24.16 10.63 -24.74
CA GLU A 485 -24.62 10.78 -23.35
C GLU A 485 -24.47 12.24 -22.92
N LEU A 486 -25.58 12.99 -23.10
CA LEU A 486 -25.82 14.35 -22.59
C LEU A 486 -24.68 15.35 -22.82
N GLU A 487 -24.43 15.67 -24.09
CA GLU A 487 -23.62 16.82 -24.47
C GLU A 487 -24.30 18.12 -24.04
N ASP A 488 -23.89 18.66 -22.89
CA ASP A 488 -24.06 20.08 -22.62
C ASP A 488 -22.79 20.79 -23.11
N ARG A 489 -22.91 21.51 -24.23
CA ARG A 489 -21.83 22.20 -24.99
C ARG A 489 -21.08 23.28 -24.20
N SER A 490 -21.30 23.40 -22.89
CA SER A 490 -20.88 24.51 -22.03
C SER A 490 -19.67 24.23 -21.14
N ARG A 491 -19.02 23.05 -21.24
CA ARG A 491 -17.93 22.70 -20.31
C ARG A 491 -16.54 22.77 -20.97
N LEU A 492 -15.79 23.80 -20.57
CA LEU A 492 -14.37 24.01 -20.91
C LEU A 492 -13.53 22.78 -20.52
N HIS A 493 -12.84 22.23 -21.51
CA HIS A 493 -11.85 21.17 -21.32
C HIS A 493 -10.56 21.82 -20.84
N SER A 494 -10.17 21.59 -19.59
CA SER A 494 -8.92 22.12 -19.04
C SER A 494 -7.83 21.08 -19.25
N TYR A 495 -6.85 21.37 -20.11
CA TYR A 495 -5.49 20.91 -19.82
C TYR A 495 -5.05 21.64 -18.56
N PHE A 496 -4.25 20.97 -17.73
CA PHE A 496 -3.61 21.67 -16.63
C PHE A 496 -2.39 22.43 -17.15
N GLU A 497 -2.61 23.60 -17.73
CA GLU A 497 -1.56 24.60 -17.93
C GLU A 497 -1.36 25.42 -16.64
N ASP A 498 -1.02 24.76 -15.53
CA ASP A 498 -0.64 25.47 -14.30
C ASP A 498 0.89 25.45 -14.18
N GLY A 499 1.56 26.20 -15.06
CA GLY A 499 3.00 26.50 -15.00
C GLY A 499 3.95 25.31 -15.11
N PRO A 500 5.27 25.56 -15.20
CA PRO A 500 6.28 24.50 -15.12
C PRO A 500 6.18 23.82 -13.75
N ASP A 501 5.91 22.51 -13.75
CA ASP A 501 5.91 21.73 -12.52
C ASP A 501 7.37 21.61 -12.04
N PRO A 502 7.73 22.09 -10.83
CA PRO A 502 9.10 21.97 -10.32
C PRO A 502 9.52 20.51 -10.11
N GLU A 503 8.57 19.57 -10.14
CA GLU A 503 8.80 18.13 -10.13
C GLU A 503 8.87 17.53 -11.57
N GLU A 504 8.39 18.18 -12.64
CA GLU A 504 8.59 17.64 -14.01
C GLU A 504 9.96 18.04 -14.57
N PHE A 505 10.96 17.17 -14.35
CA PHE A 505 12.34 17.41 -14.81
C PHE A 505 12.56 17.05 -16.28
N LEU A 506 11.61 16.35 -16.91
CA LEU A 506 11.71 15.94 -18.30
C LEU A 506 11.03 16.98 -19.20
N VAL A 507 11.82 17.68 -20.02
CA VAL A 507 11.29 18.56 -21.05
C VAL A 507 11.03 17.74 -22.30
N LEU A 508 9.76 17.64 -22.72
CA LEU A 508 9.43 16.92 -23.94
C LEU A 508 9.79 17.75 -25.19
N PRO A 509 10.23 17.08 -26.28
CA PRO A 509 10.50 17.72 -27.56
C PRO A 509 9.28 18.46 -28.14
N GLU A 510 9.52 19.57 -28.83
CA GLU A 510 8.50 20.38 -29.49
C GLU A 510 7.56 19.57 -30.41
N PRO A 511 8.02 18.55 -31.18
CA PRO A 511 7.11 17.72 -31.97
C PRO A 511 6.09 16.93 -31.13
N ILE A 512 6.47 16.48 -29.93
CA ILE A 512 5.57 15.78 -29.01
C ILE A 512 4.55 16.78 -28.45
N ILE A 513 5.01 17.95 -28.00
CA ILE A 513 4.14 19.02 -27.49
C ILE A 513 3.12 19.46 -28.54
N THR A 514 3.57 19.74 -29.76
CA THR A 514 2.70 20.14 -30.89
C THR A 514 1.64 19.08 -31.19
N SER A 515 2.02 17.80 -31.13
CA SER A 515 1.09 16.69 -31.37
C SER A 515 0.08 16.55 -30.22
N LEU A 516 0.51 16.75 -28.98
CA LEU A 516 -0.37 16.80 -27.81
C LEU A 516 -1.34 17.97 -27.89
N GLU A 517 -0.89 19.17 -28.26
CA GLU A 517 -1.75 20.35 -28.48
C GLU A 517 -2.78 20.10 -29.58
N ALA A 518 -2.38 19.50 -30.70
CA ALA A 518 -3.30 19.15 -31.78
C ALA A 518 -4.32 18.07 -31.37
N LEU A 519 -3.96 17.14 -30.47
CA LEU A 519 -4.93 16.22 -29.88
C LEU A 519 -6.04 16.98 -29.12
N ASN A 520 -5.76 18.16 -28.57
CA ASN A 520 -6.73 18.94 -27.79
C ASN A 520 -7.95 19.32 -28.61
N GLU A 521 -7.75 19.55 -29.91
CA GLU A 521 -8.81 19.90 -30.86
C GLU A 521 -9.74 18.71 -31.17
N ILE A 522 -9.31 17.49 -30.88
CA ILE A 522 -10.10 16.27 -31.07
C ILE A 522 -10.89 15.99 -29.78
N HIS A 523 -12.18 15.67 -29.93
CA HIS A 523 -13.03 15.29 -28.80
C HIS A 523 -12.64 13.89 -28.29
N HIS A 524 -11.84 13.89 -27.24
CA HIS A 524 -11.24 12.71 -26.64
C HIS A 524 -10.99 12.95 -25.16
N THR A 525 -10.69 11.86 -24.47
CA THR A 525 -10.28 11.85 -23.06
C THR A 525 -9.04 11.00 -22.96
N GLY A 526 -8.08 11.38 -22.15
CA GLY A 526 -6.92 10.54 -21.98
C GLY A 526 -5.80 11.17 -21.19
N MET A 527 -4.80 10.35 -20.98
CA MET A 527 -3.63 10.69 -20.18
C MET A 527 -2.43 9.95 -20.74
N ILE A 528 -1.28 10.61 -20.67
CA ILE A 528 0.00 10.04 -21.05
C ILE A 528 1.08 10.51 -20.08
N ILE A 529 1.96 9.61 -19.67
CA ILE A 529 3.13 9.91 -18.87
C ILE A 529 4.36 9.29 -19.53
N PHE A 530 5.43 10.07 -19.60
CA PHE A 530 6.76 9.66 -20.01
C PHE A 530 7.66 9.60 -18.77
N GLU A 531 8.33 8.48 -18.56
CA GLU A 531 9.32 8.28 -17.50
C GLU A 531 10.65 7.89 -18.14
N ALA A 532 11.58 8.84 -18.23
CA ALA A 532 12.89 8.66 -18.84
C ALA A 532 13.97 8.37 -17.78
N LEU A 533 14.52 7.16 -17.86
CA LEU A 533 15.67 6.69 -17.09
C LEU A 533 16.93 6.63 -17.98
N PRO A 534 18.14 6.43 -17.42
CA PRO A 534 19.38 6.45 -18.19
C PRO A 534 19.40 5.53 -19.42
N GLN A 535 18.79 4.35 -19.33
CA GLN A 535 18.77 3.35 -20.41
C GLN A 535 17.36 2.93 -20.85
N HIS A 536 16.33 3.39 -20.13
CA HIS A 536 14.96 2.93 -20.32
C HIS A 536 14.00 4.12 -20.37
N LEU A 537 13.01 4.07 -21.25
CA LEU A 537 11.88 4.99 -21.27
C LEU A 537 10.60 4.18 -21.14
N LYS A 538 9.75 4.59 -20.21
CA LYS A 538 8.40 4.04 -20.05
C LYS A 538 7.38 5.06 -20.50
N ILE A 539 6.43 4.62 -21.32
CA ILE A 539 5.30 5.44 -21.74
C ILE A 539 4.02 4.77 -21.24
N HIS A 540 3.36 5.43 -20.30
CA HIS A 540 2.04 5.03 -19.80
C HIS A 540 1.00 5.84 -20.53
N SER A 541 -0.01 5.21 -21.12
CA SER A 541 -1.10 5.93 -21.76
C SER A 541 -2.44 5.25 -21.56
N TYR A 542 -3.47 6.08 -21.50
CA TYR A 542 -4.85 5.64 -21.56
C TYR A 542 -5.64 6.70 -22.33
N TYR A 543 -6.11 6.33 -23.52
CA TYR A 543 -6.86 7.22 -24.38
C TYR A 543 -8.21 6.61 -24.76
N ARG A 544 -9.25 7.44 -24.77
CA ARG A 544 -10.55 7.13 -25.33
C ARG A 544 -10.98 8.24 -26.27
N LEU A 545 -11.17 7.87 -27.52
CA LEU A 545 -11.73 8.72 -28.55
C LEU A 545 -13.26 8.72 -28.42
N LEU A 546 -13.83 9.93 -28.34
CA LEU A 546 -15.27 10.15 -28.23
C LEU A 546 -15.90 10.59 -29.56
N ASP A 547 -15.09 11.01 -30.53
CA ASP A 547 -15.51 11.32 -31.90
C ASP A 547 -14.91 10.30 -32.89
N PRO A 548 -15.65 9.22 -33.23
CA PRO A 548 -15.19 8.21 -34.19
C PRO A 548 -14.88 8.79 -35.57
N SER A 549 -15.48 9.91 -35.96
CA SER A 549 -15.26 10.49 -37.30
C SER A 549 -13.82 10.99 -37.50
N ARG A 550 -13.14 11.37 -36.40
CA ARG A 550 -11.76 11.85 -36.39
C ARG A 550 -10.75 10.78 -36.00
N GLU A 551 -11.12 9.49 -36.01
CA GLU A 551 -10.21 8.40 -35.60
C GLU A 551 -8.91 8.35 -36.40
N ALA A 552 -8.96 8.55 -37.72
CA ALA A 552 -7.76 8.54 -38.56
C ALA A 552 -6.78 9.66 -38.18
N GLU A 553 -7.31 10.83 -37.85
CA GLU A 553 -6.51 11.97 -37.41
C GLU A 553 -5.95 11.74 -36.00
N PHE A 554 -6.78 11.24 -35.08
CA PHE A 554 -6.39 10.91 -33.71
C PHE A 554 -5.26 9.88 -33.68
N ARG A 555 -5.39 8.80 -34.46
CA ARG A 555 -4.36 7.77 -34.59
C ARG A 555 -3.05 8.35 -35.12
N ARG A 556 -3.11 9.19 -36.16
CA ARG A 556 -1.92 9.85 -36.72
C ARG A 556 -1.20 10.69 -35.67
N ARG A 557 -1.93 11.43 -34.83
CA ARG A 557 -1.31 12.24 -33.77
C ARG A 557 -0.60 11.39 -32.72
N LEU A 558 -1.15 10.22 -32.38
CA LEU A 558 -0.47 9.28 -31.49
C LEU A 558 0.77 8.63 -32.13
N GLU A 559 0.73 8.38 -33.45
CA GLU A 559 1.89 7.92 -34.22
C GLU A 559 2.99 9.00 -34.27
N ASP A 560 2.62 10.27 -34.53
CA ASP A 560 3.55 11.41 -34.51
C ASP A 560 4.26 11.56 -33.14
N ILE A 561 3.54 11.34 -32.04
CA ILE A 561 4.13 11.33 -30.69
C ILE A 561 5.18 10.21 -30.56
N LEU A 562 4.86 8.99 -31.00
CA LEU A 562 5.78 7.86 -30.92
C LEU A 562 7.01 8.08 -31.79
N ASP A 563 6.85 8.54 -33.03
CA ASP A 563 7.97 8.77 -33.95
C ASP A 563 8.95 9.83 -33.41
N ALA A 564 8.46 10.77 -32.60
CA ALA A 564 9.27 11.79 -31.94
C ALA A 564 9.92 11.34 -30.62
N VAL A 565 9.64 10.14 -30.10
CA VAL A 565 10.20 9.64 -28.84
C VAL A 565 11.72 9.55 -28.87
N GLY A 566 12.31 9.26 -30.04
CA GLY A 566 13.77 9.23 -30.20
C GLY A 566 14.46 10.58 -29.95
N LEU A 567 13.69 11.69 -29.95
CA LEU A 567 14.19 13.04 -29.68
C LEU A 567 14.18 13.40 -28.19
N ILE A 568 13.66 12.54 -27.31
CA ILE A 568 13.59 12.84 -25.86
C ILE A 568 15.01 12.86 -25.28
N GLU A 569 15.44 14.04 -24.86
CA GLU A 569 16.69 14.28 -24.14
C GLU A 569 16.41 14.56 -22.66
N GLY A 570 17.32 14.15 -21.78
CA GLY A 570 17.16 14.31 -20.33
C GLY A 570 16.58 13.08 -19.62
N LEU A 571 16.33 13.26 -18.32
CA LEU A 571 15.86 12.23 -17.39
C LEU A 571 14.77 12.84 -16.51
N GLY A 572 13.80 12.02 -16.09
CA GLY A 572 12.71 12.44 -15.23
C GLY A 572 11.35 12.02 -15.75
N VAL A 573 10.31 12.66 -15.23
CA VAL A 573 8.91 12.37 -15.57
C VAL A 573 8.25 13.61 -16.17
N SER A 574 7.40 13.42 -17.18
CA SER A 574 6.47 14.45 -17.65
C SER A 574 5.13 13.82 -18.01
N GLY A 575 4.03 14.51 -17.67
CA GLY A 575 2.68 13.96 -17.79
C GLY A 575 1.66 14.95 -18.35
N PHE A 576 0.76 14.43 -19.18
CA PHE A 576 -0.36 15.18 -19.74
C PHE A 576 -1.66 14.45 -19.45
N MET A 577 -2.70 15.19 -19.04
CA MET A 577 -4.01 14.63 -18.72
C MET A 577 -5.13 15.55 -19.24
N LYS A 578 -6.07 14.95 -19.97
CA LYS A 578 -7.35 15.52 -20.40
C LYS A 578 -8.49 14.69 -19.84
N MET A 579 -9.16 15.24 -18.84
CA MET A 579 -10.25 14.54 -18.17
C MET A 579 -11.54 14.55 -19.01
N PRO A 580 -12.32 13.45 -19.02
CA PRO A 580 -13.57 13.33 -19.78
C PRO A 580 -14.62 14.37 -19.45
N TYR A 581 -14.79 14.63 -18.16
CA TYR A 581 -15.87 15.42 -17.60
C TYR A 581 -15.28 16.23 -16.46
N LYS A 582 -15.50 17.55 -16.49
CA LYS A 582 -15.34 18.39 -15.31
C LYS A 582 -16.64 18.28 -14.51
N ASP A 583 -16.71 17.29 -13.61
CA ASP A 583 -17.74 17.18 -12.57
C ASP A 583 -17.11 17.51 -11.22
N THR A 584 -16.63 18.74 -11.11
CA THR A 584 -15.91 19.19 -9.93
C THR A 584 -16.85 19.17 -8.73
N ARG A 585 -16.60 18.24 -7.80
CA ARG A 585 -17.33 18.14 -6.55
C ARG A 585 -16.69 19.04 -5.52
N PHE A 586 -17.50 19.92 -4.92
CA PHE A 586 -17.07 20.77 -3.82
C PHE A 586 -17.41 20.09 -2.49
N PHE A 587 -16.46 20.16 -1.56
CA PHE A 587 -16.63 19.71 -0.17
C PHE A 587 -16.09 20.75 0.79
N ALA A 588 -16.89 21.11 1.80
CA ALA A 588 -16.40 21.92 2.91
C ALA A 588 -15.36 21.15 3.73
N HIS A 589 -14.40 21.89 4.29
CA HIS A 589 -13.42 21.36 5.23
C HIS A 589 -14.09 20.75 6.47
N VAL A 590 -13.49 19.69 6.99
CA VAL A 590 -13.95 18.99 8.18
C VAL A 590 -12.76 18.64 9.04
N GLU A 591 -12.83 18.98 10.32
CA GLU A 591 -11.79 18.63 11.29
C GLU A 591 -11.78 17.13 11.57
N ARG A 592 -12.97 16.54 11.79
CA ARG A 592 -13.16 15.11 12.04
C ARG A 592 -14.53 14.61 11.61
N GLN A 593 -14.61 13.35 11.21
CA GLN A 593 -15.88 12.66 10.94
C GLN A 593 -16.73 12.58 12.22
N PRO A 594 -18.06 12.66 12.11
CA PRO A 594 -18.96 12.56 13.26
C PRO A 594 -18.90 11.18 13.92
N GLU A 595 -19.17 11.14 15.22
CA GLU A 595 -19.23 9.87 15.96
C GLU A 595 -20.36 8.99 15.43
N ARG A 596 -20.06 7.71 15.25
CA ARG A 596 -20.99 6.66 14.83
C ARG A 596 -20.59 5.38 15.53
N TYR A 597 -21.42 4.95 16.48
CA TYR A 597 -21.17 3.76 17.27
C TYR A 597 -22.05 2.59 16.84
N TYR A 598 -21.59 1.38 17.16
CA TYR A 598 -22.44 0.19 17.09
C TYR A 598 -23.70 0.40 17.96
N PRO A 599 -24.90 0.01 17.48
CA PRO A 599 -26.15 0.24 18.20
C PRO A 599 -26.16 -0.41 19.58
N ARG A 600 -26.87 0.22 20.52
CA ARG A 600 -27.10 -0.36 21.86
C ARG A 600 -27.98 -1.61 21.81
N ASN A 601 -28.94 -1.67 20.89
CA ASN A 601 -29.85 -2.80 20.71
C ASN A 601 -29.88 -3.30 19.25
N PRO A 602 -28.95 -4.19 18.85
CA PRO A 602 -28.83 -4.64 17.46
C PRO A 602 -30.05 -5.45 16.97
N ARG A 603 -30.90 -5.97 17.86
CA ARG A 603 -32.11 -6.71 17.48
C ARG A 603 -33.26 -5.81 17.03
N GLU A 604 -33.37 -4.60 17.58
CA GLU A 604 -34.39 -3.63 17.16
C GLU A 604 -34.07 -3.08 15.76
N GLU A 605 -32.80 -2.84 15.48
CA GLU A 605 -32.35 -2.33 14.19
C GLU A 605 -32.58 -3.35 13.06
N ARG A 606 -32.28 -4.62 13.31
CA ARG A 606 -32.56 -5.71 12.36
C ARG A 606 -34.07 -5.83 12.02
N ARG A 607 -34.95 -5.65 13.01
CA ARG A 607 -36.41 -5.66 12.79
C ARG A 607 -36.92 -4.45 12.02
N HIS A 608 -36.27 -3.31 12.16
CA HIS A 608 -36.63 -2.10 11.43
C HIS A 608 -36.30 -2.19 9.93
N ASP A 609 -35.22 -2.88 9.57
CA ASP A 609 -34.87 -3.13 8.16
C ASP A 609 -35.71 -4.24 7.53
N ASP A 610 -35.99 -5.32 8.25
CA ASP A 610 -36.90 -6.39 7.78
C ASP A 610 -38.33 -5.88 7.51
N ALA A 611 -38.73 -4.74 8.10
CA ALA A 611 -40.03 -4.11 7.87
C ALA A 611 -40.03 -3.07 6.72
N ARG A 612 -38.86 -2.74 6.15
CA ARG A 612 -38.69 -1.79 5.02
C ARG A 612 -38.33 -2.46 3.70
N GLY A 613 -37.83 -3.70 3.72
CA GLY A 613 -37.70 -4.57 2.54
C GLY A 613 -39.01 -5.23 2.18
#